data_AF-A0A7S2JM79-F1
#
_entry.id   AF-A0A7S2JM79-F1
#
_cell.length_a   1.000
_cell.length_b   1.000
_cell.length_c   1.000
_cell.angle_alpha   90.00
_cell.angle_beta   90.00
_cell.angle_gamma   90.00
#
_symmetry.space_group_name_H-M   'P 1'
#
loop_
_entity.id
_entity.type
_entity.pdbx_description
1 polymer ?
#
loop_
_entity_poly.entity_id
_entity_poly.type
_entity_poly.pdbx_seq_one_letter_code
_entity_poly.pdbx_strand_id
1 'polypeptide(L)'
;MVVCVVNVHKKDLNRRGIANLEEWKTLANSLYIGRSNAYVRGATKSKWANPYAVKKYGLQKCLEMFEDYARQNLWDDLEELQGKELGCWCSPSPCHGDVLLRLLREKQEALGTAEEPAASK
;
A
#
# COMPACT_ATOMS: atom_id res chain seq x y z
N MET A 1 -11.07 10.13 -2.93
CA MET A 1 -10.57 9.18 -3.96
C MET A 1 -10.48 7.80 -3.34
N VAL A 2 -10.86 6.74 -4.06
CA VAL A 2 -10.83 5.37 -3.53
C VAL A 2 -9.39 4.84 -3.60
N VAL A 3 -8.83 4.48 -2.45
CA VAL A 3 -7.56 3.75 -2.36
C VAL A 3 -7.90 2.36 -1.82
N CYS A 4 -7.50 1.32 -2.55
CA CYS A 4 -7.76 -0.07 -2.19
C CYS A 4 -6.52 -0.93 -2.38
N VAL A 5 -6.46 -2.06 -1.68
CA VAL A 5 -5.39 -3.06 -1.87
C VAL A 5 -5.93 -4.20 -2.70
N VAL A 6 -5.31 -4.47 -3.84
CA VAL A 6 -5.68 -5.56 -4.75
C VAL A 6 -4.65 -6.68 -4.74
N ASN A 7 -5.12 -7.89 -4.96
CA ASN A 7 -4.26 -9.04 -5.17
C ASN A 7 -3.64 -9.00 -6.57
N VAL A 8 -2.30 -9.03 -6.64
CA VAL A 8 -1.52 -9.04 -7.90
C VAL A 8 -1.02 -10.44 -8.29
N HIS A 9 -1.59 -11.50 -7.72
CA HIS A 9 -1.44 -12.85 -8.24
C HIS A 9 -2.00 -12.90 -9.66
N LYS A 10 -1.28 -13.57 -10.57
CA LYS A 10 -1.69 -13.70 -11.98
C LYS A 10 -3.12 -14.20 -12.13
N LYS A 11 -3.56 -15.15 -11.30
CA LYS A 11 -4.94 -15.67 -11.31
C LYS A 11 -5.97 -14.57 -11.02
N ASP A 12 -5.69 -13.68 -10.08
CA ASP A 12 -6.56 -12.58 -9.68
C ASP A 12 -6.58 -11.45 -10.71
N LEU A 13 -5.42 -11.13 -11.29
CA LEU A 13 -5.33 -10.20 -12.41
C LEU A 13 -6.08 -10.71 -13.65
N ASN A 14 -5.92 -11.99 -13.99
CA ASN A 14 -6.60 -12.60 -15.14
C ASN A 14 -8.13 -12.52 -15.01
N ARG A 15 -8.66 -12.64 -13.78
CA ARG A 15 -10.11 -12.48 -13.51
C ARG A 15 -10.62 -11.07 -13.81
N ARG A 16 -9.73 -10.08 -13.86
CA ARG A 16 -9.99 -8.70 -14.25
C ARG A 16 -9.67 -8.41 -15.72
N GLY A 17 -9.29 -9.43 -16.50
CA GLY A 17 -8.86 -9.27 -17.88
C GLY A 17 -7.42 -8.76 -18.05
N ILE A 18 -6.58 -8.83 -17.01
CA ILE A 18 -5.20 -8.33 -17.01
C ILE A 18 -4.25 -9.54 -16.97
N ALA A 19 -3.37 -9.69 -17.94
CA ALA A 19 -2.61 -10.94 -18.15
C ALA A 19 -1.55 -11.22 -17.08
N ASN A 20 -0.95 -10.18 -16.49
CA ASN A 20 0.13 -10.31 -15.50
C ASN A 20 0.45 -8.99 -14.77
N LEU A 21 1.41 -9.04 -13.85
CA LEU A 21 1.85 -7.88 -13.06
C LEU A 21 2.42 -6.75 -13.93
N GLU A 22 3.16 -7.04 -15.01
CA GLU A 22 3.72 -5.98 -15.87
C GLU A 22 2.61 -5.19 -16.54
N GLU A 23 1.60 -5.88 -17.09
CA GLU A 23 0.43 -5.23 -17.66
C GLU A 23 -0.32 -4.42 -16.61
N TRP A 24 -0.58 -5.00 -15.43
CA TRP A 24 -1.25 -4.29 -14.34
C TRP A 24 -0.53 -2.99 -13.96
N LYS A 25 0.81 -3.00 -13.92
CA LYS A 25 1.63 -1.81 -13.60
C LYS A 25 1.55 -0.69 -14.65
N THR A 26 1.02 -0.97 -15.85
CA THR A 26 0.82 0.07 -16.88
C THR A 26 -0.49 0.86 -16.68
N LEU A 27 -1.38 0.38 -15.82
CA LEU A 27 -2.62 1.08 -15.51
C LEU A 27 -2.33 2.38 -14.78
N ALA A 28 -3.01 3.46 -15.17
CA ALA A 28 -2.73 4.84 -14.75
C ALA A 28 -2.62 5.03 -13.22
N ASN A 29 -3.38 4.27 -12.45
CA ASN A 29 -3.46 4.40 -10.99
C ASN A 29 -2.88 3.19 -10.24
N SER A 30 -2.20 2.28 -10.91
CA SER A 30 -1.59 1.12 -10.25
C SER A 30 -0.31 1.51 -9.50
N LEU A 31 -0.15 1.01 -8.27
CA LEU A 31 1.09 1.17 -7.50
C LEU A 31 1.47 -0.15 -6.83
N TYR A 32 2.56 -0.76 -7.28
CA TYR A 32 3.07 -1.96 -6.67
C TYR A 32 3.78 -1.63 -5.33
N ILE A 33 3.34 -2.27 -4.24
CA ILE A 33 3.86 -2.01 -2.88
C ILE A 33 4.64 -3.20 -2.30
N GLY A 34 4.85 -4.26 -3.08
CA GLY A 34 5.49 -5.48 -2.61
C GLY A 34 7.02 -5.48 -2.72
N ARG A 35 7.62 -6.59 -2.28
CA ARG A 35 9.07 -6.85 -2.37
C ARG A 35 9.50 -7.23 -3.77
N SER A 36 10.80 -7.25 -4.04
CA SER A 36 11.31 -7.85 -5.27
C SER A 36 11.03 -9.36 -5.30
N ASN A 37 10.65 -9.88 -6.47
CA ASN A 37 10.52 -11.32 -6.69
C ASN A 37 11.15 -11.70 -8.03
N ALA A 38 12.26 -12.46 -7.99
CA ALA A 38 13.00 -12.86 -9.18
C ALA A 38 12.20 -13.75 -10.14
N TYR A 39 11.17 -14.45 -9.63
CA TYR A 39 10.32 -15.33 -10.43
C TYR A 39 9.13 -14.62 -11.08
N VAL A 40 8.90 -13.35 -10.74
CA VAL A 40 7.78 -12.57 -11.28
C VAL A 40 8.32 -11.35 -11.99
N ARG A 41 8.23 -11.36 -13.33
CA ARG A 41 8.66 -10.23 -14.15
C ARG A 41 7.90 -8.97 -13.75
N GLY A 42 8.61 -7.85 -13.62
CA GLY A 42 8.06 -6.56 -13.16
C GLY A 42 7.96 -6.39 -11.64
N ALA A 43 8.19 -7.44 -10.84
CA ALA A 43 8.21 -7.37 -9.38
C ALA A 43 9.53 -6.79 -8.85
N THR A 44 9.69 -5.48 -8.97
CA THR A 44 10.81 -4.73 -8.40
C THR A 44 10.45 -4.22 -7.01
N LYS A 45 11.40 -4.25 -6.07
CA LYS A 45 11.18 -3.81 -4.68
C LYS A 45 10.63 -2.37 -4.66
N SER A 46 9.48 -2.19 -4.01
CA SER A 46 8.88 -0.88 -3.77
C SER A 46 9.46 -0.21 -2.52
N LYS A 47 9.45 1.13 -2.44
CA LYS A 47 9.72 1.85 -1.18
C LYS A 47 8.68 1.53 -0.11
N TRP A 48 7.46 1.20 -0.53
CA TRP A 48 6.33 0.83 0.31
C TRP A 48 6.38 -0.64 0.79
N ALA A 49 7.43 -1.38 0.46
CA ALA A 49 7.54 -2.78 0.83
C ALA A 49 7.83 -2.96 2.32
N ASN A 50 7.06 -3.82 2.98
CA ASN A 50 7.37 -4.23 4.35
C ASN A 50 8.76 -4.88 4.42
N PRO A 51 9.73 -4.37 5.22
CA PRO A 51 11.07 -4.95 5.34
C PRO A 51 11.13 -6.19 6.26
N TYR A 52 10.11 -6.42 7.09
CA TYR A 52 10.09 -7.49 8.10
C TYR A 52 9.54 -8.81 7.55
N ALA A 53 10.34 -9.88 7.62
CA ALA A 53 9.97 -11.18 7.06
C ALA A 53 9.02 -11.95 7.99
N VAL A 54 7.83 -12.29 7.49
CA VAL A 54 6.81 -13.07 8.23
C VAL A 54 7.37 -14.37 8.80
N LYS A 55 8.25 -15.07 8.06
CA LYS A 55 8.90 -16.30 8.54
C LYS A 55 9.69 -16.11 9.85
N LYS A 56 10.19 -14.90 10.11
CA LYS A 56 11.01 -14.59 11.29
C LYS A 56 10.18 -14.13 12.49
N TYR A 57 9.14 -13.34 12.26
CA TYR A 57 8.41 -12.66 13.35
C TYR A 57 6.93 -13.05 13.46
N GLY A 58 6.38 -13.76 12.48
CA GLY A 58 4.93 -13.97 12.34
C GLY A 58 4.22 -12.77 11.70
N LEU A 59 3.02 -13.01 11.18
CA LEU A 59 2.27 -12.01 10.40
C LEU A 59 1.93 -10.78 11.24
N GLN A 60 1.29 -11.00 12.39
CA GLN A 60 0.84 -9.92 13.27
C GLN A 60 1.99 -9.01 13.67
N LYS A 61 3.11 -9.59 14.12
CA LYS A 61 4.26 -8.80 14.54
C LYS A 61 4.91 -8.04 13.38
N CYS A 62 4.97 -8.64 12.19
CA CYS A 62 5.45 -7.93 11.00
C CYS A 62 4.57 -6.74 10.60
N LEU A 63 3.26 -6.78 10.86
CA LEU A 63 2.37 -5.65 10.59
C LEU A 63 2.55 -4.54 11.61
N GLU A 64 2.66 -4.86 12.90
CA GLU A 64 2.99 -3.90 13.97
C GLU A 64 4.32 -3.19 13.69
N MET A 65 5.39 -3.97 13.46
CA MET A 65 6.71 -3.40 13.16
C MET A 65 6.69 -2.55 11.88
N PHE A 66 5.89 -2.95 10.88
CA PHE A 66 5.75 -2.17 9.66
C PHE A 66 5.01 -0.86 9.87
N GLU A 67 4.00 -0.83 10.74
CA GLU A 67 3.33 0.42 11.10
C GLU A 67 4.32 1.41 11.73
N ASP A 68 5.10 0.97 12.72
CA ASP A 68 6.13 1.79 13.35
C ASP A 68 7.15 2.31 12.32
N TYR A 69 7.60 1.42 11.43
CA TYR A 69 8.51 1.78 10.33
C TYR A 69 7.88 2.81 9.39
N ALA A 70 6.63 2.61 8.97
CA ALA A 70 5.95 3.49 8.04
C ALA A 70 5.71 4.88 8.65
N ARG A 71 5.32 4.96 9.93
CA ARG A 71 5.20 6.23 10.66
C ARG A 71 6.51 7.00 10.73
N GLN A 72 7.63 6.31 10.87
CA GLN A 72 8.94 6.94 10.99
C GLN A 72 9.59 7.29 9.65
N ASN A 73 9.35 6.50 8.60
CA ASN A 73 10.15 6.56 7.37
C ASN A 73 9.34 6.85 6.11
N LEU A 74 8.01 6.68 6.14
CA LEU A 74 7.14 6.80 4.98
C LEU A 74 6.00 7.80 5.18
N TRP A 75 5.87 8.38 6.38
CA TRP A 75 4.74 9.24 6.76
C TRP A 75 4.59 10.45 5.84
N ASP A 76 5.70 11.11 5.50
CA ASP A 76 5.69 12.30 4.66
C ASP A 76 5.23 11.98 3.23
N ASP A 77 5.58 10.80 2.73
CA ASP A 77 5.25 10.35 1.38
C ASP A 77 3.82 9.76 1.24
N LEU A 78 3.07 9.59 2.34
CA LEU A 78 1.77 8.87 2.33
C LEU A 78 0.78 9.43 1.29
N GLU A 79 0.87 10.72 0.99
CA GLU A 79 0.00 11.38 0.02
C GLU A 79 0.18 10.85 -1.41
N GLU A 80 1.32 10.25 -1.75
CA GLU A 80 1.54 9.58 -3.05
C GLU A 80 0.59 8.40 -3.28
N LEU A 81 0.05 7.83 -2.19
CA LEU A 81 -0.88 6.70 -2.26
C LEU A 81 -2.30 7.15 -2.65
N GLN A 82 -2.59 8.45 -2.62
CA GLN A 82 -3.92 8.97 -2.93
C GLN A 82 -4.33 8.64 -4.37
N GLY A 83 -5.54 8.11 -4.51
CA GLY A 83 -6.08 7.70 -5.80
C GLY A 83 -5.38 6.50 -6.45
N LYS A 84 -4.48 5.80 -5.74
CA LYS A 84 -3.79 4.62 -6.24
C LYS A 84 -4.50 3.32 -5.87
N GLU A 85 -4.41 2.35 -6.76
CA GLU A 85 -4.73 0.95 -6.52
C GLU A 85 -3.44 0.24 -6.08
N LEU A 86 -3.36 -0.15 -4.81
CA LEU A 86 -2.14 -0.72 -4.22
C LEU A 86 -2.08 -2.22 -4.49
N GLY A 87 -1.02 -2.67 -5.16
CA GLY A 87 -0.83 -4.06 -5.54
C GLY A 87 0.03 -4.84 -4.54
N CYS A 88 -0.55 -5.88 -3.92
CA CYS A 88 0.18 -6.80 -3.04
C CYS A 88 -0.36 -8.24 -3.14
N TRP A 89 0.50 -9.26 -3.03
CA TRP A 89 0.05 -10.66 -3.04
C TRP A 89 -0.68 -11.12 -1.78
N CYS A 90 -0.52 -10.40 -0.66
CA CYS A 90 -1.15 -10.80 0.60
C CYS A 90 -2.68 -10.57 0.61
N SER A 91 -3.17 -9.55 -0.09
CA SER A 91 -4.61 -9.26 -0.16
C SER A 91 -5.38 -10.46 -0.71
N PRO A 92 -6.55 -10.86 -0.17
CA PRO A 92 -7.36 -10.15 0.83
C PRO A 92 -7.03 -10.52 2.28
N SER A 93 -5.98 -11.30 2.54
CA SER A 93 -5.51 -11.53 3.92
C SER A 93 -4.86 -10.27 4.49
N PRO A 94 -4.72 -10.14 5.83
CA PRO A 94 -4.09 -8.97 6.44
C PRO A 94 -2.77 -8.61 5.77
N CYS A 95 -2.69 -7.39 5.27
CA CYS A 95 -1.63 -6.92 4.40
C CYS A 95 -1.01 -5.64 4.95
N HIS A 96 0.25 -5.39 4.62
CA HIS A 96 0.90 -4.13 4.93
C HIS A 96 0.29 -2.96 4.15
N GLY A 97 -0.36 -3.23 3.01
CA GLY A 97 -1.18 -2.26 2.29
C GLY A 97 -2.32 -1.72 3.15
N ASP A 98 -2.97 -2.56 3.98
CA ASP A 98 -4.05 -2.11 4.86
C ASP A 98 -3.54 -1.13 5.92
N VAL A 99 -2.32 -1.36 6.42
CA VAL A 99 -1.62 -0.43 7.32
C VAL A 99 -1.38 0.91 6.63
N LEU A 100 -0.87 0.91 5.40
CA LEU A 100 -0.65 2.14 4.63
C LEU A 100 -1.96 2.92 4.42
N LEU A 101 -3.05 2.24 4.09
CA LEU A 101 -4.37 2.88 3.94
C LEU A 101 -4.87 3.50 5.24
N ARG A 102 -4.67 2.83 6.37
CA ARG A 102 -5.03 3.37 7.68
C ARG A 102 -4.22 4.63 8.00
N LEU A 103 -2.90 4.59 7.82
CA LEU A 103 -2.02 5.74 8.08
C LEU A 103 -2.33 6.92 7.16
N LEU A 104 -2.65 6.66 5.88
CA LEU A 104 -3.07 7.71 4.96
C LEU A 104 -4.34 8.42 5.46
N ARG A 105 -5.35 7.66 5.91
CA ARG A 105 -6.58 8.24 6.46
C ARG A 105 -6.29 9.08 7.70
N GLU A 106 -5.51 8.54 8.62
CA GLU A 106 -5.09 9.26 9.84
C GLU A 106 -4.38 10.58 9.50
N LYS A 107 -3.48 10.58 8.52
CA LYS A 107 -2.81 11.80 8.04
C LYS A 107 -3.81 12.80 7.44
N GLN A 108 -4.76 12.32 6.63
CA GLN A 108 -5.80 13.18 6.05
C GLN A 108 -6.70 13.80 7.11
N GLU A 109 -7.05 13.06 8.17
CA GLU A 109 -7.83 13.56 9.30
C GLU A 109 -7.03 14.60 10.12
N ALA A 110 -5.74 14.37 10.33
CA ALA A 110 -4.86 15.33 11.00
C ALA A 110 -4.68 16.64 10.21
N LEU A 111 -4.66 16.57 8.88
CA LEU A 111 -4.59 17.75 8.02
C LEU A 111 -5.94 18.48 7.92
N GLY A 112 -7.04 17.74 7.83
CA GLY A 112 -8.39 18.30 7.78
C GLY A 112 -8.82 19.00 9.08
N THR A 113 -8.24 18.64 10.22
CA THR A 113 -8.45 19.35 11.50
C THR A 113 -7.58 20.60 11.65
N ALA A 114 -6.59 20.82 10.78
CA ALA A 114 -5.74 22.01 10.79
C ALA A 114 -6.29 23.17 9.94
N GLU A 115 -7.33 22.95 9.13
CA GLU A 115 -7.95 23.95 8.25
C GLU A 115 -9.24 24.58 8.83
N GLU A 116 -9.29 24.86 10.13
CA GLU A 116 -10.31 25.76 10.71
C GLU A 116 -9.69 26.93 11.48
N PRO A 117 -9.39 28.06 10.81
CA PRO A 117 -9.39 29.36 11.45
C PRO A 117 -10.83 29.90 11.51
N ALA A 118 -11.22 30.32 12.71
CA ALA A 118 -12.49 30.92 13.07
C ALA A 118 -13.13 31.80 11.98
N ALA A 119 -14.27 31.36 11.46
CA ALA A 119 -15.22 32.27 10.84
C ALA A 119 -15.89 33.10 11.94
N SER A 120 -15.33 34.28 12.18
CA SER A 120 -15.97 35.35 12.93
C SER A 120 -17.14 35.93 12.12
N LYS A 121 -18.37 35.68 12.56
CA LYS A 121 -19.42 36.68 12.85
C LYS A 121 -20.72 36.01 13.25
#